data_AF-A0A832Z0L5-F1
#
_entry.id   AF-A0A832Z0L5-F1
#
_cell.length_a   1.000
_cell.length_b   1.000
_cell.length_c   1.000
_cell.angle_alpha   90.00
_cell.angle_beta   90.00
_cell.angle_gamma   90.00
#
_symmetry.space_group_name_H-M   'P 1'
#
loop_
_entity.id
_entity.type
_entity.pdbx_description
1 polymer ?
#
loop_
_entity_poly.entity_id
_entity_poly.type
_entity_poly.pdbx_seq_one_letter_code
_entity_poly.pdbx_strand_id
1 'polypeptide(L)' 'DRHIVIEASNHDRRYRKELELPTEVDIDTAKAVFRNGVLEIKIKKKRAERERGKIIEIE' A
#
# COMPACT_ATOMS: atom_id res chain seq x y z
N ASP A 1 -2.54 7.73 -3.25
CA ASP A 1 -2.27 7.94 -1.82
C ASP A 1 -1.09 7.06 -1.42
N ARG A 2 -0.31 7.49 -0.42
CA ARG A 2 0.84 6.76 0.15
C ARG A 2 0.65 6.42 1.62
N HIS A 3 -0.50 6.72 2.24
CA HIS A 3 -0.72 6.40 3.64
C HIS A 3 -1.73 5.27 3.80
N ILE A 4 -1.51 4.43 4.81
CA ILE A 4 -2.52 3.46 5.25
C ILE A 4 -2.75 3.63 6.75
N VAL A 5 -4.02 3.61 7.12
CA VAL A 5 -4.48 3.64 8.51
C VAL A 5 -5.14 2.30 8.80
N ILE A 6 -4.65 1.62 9.83
CA ILE A 6 -5.17 0.35 10.31
C ILE A 6 -5.79 0.62 11.67
N GLU A 7 -7.10 0.42 11.77
CA GLU A 7 -7.86 0.53 13.01
C GLU A 7 -8.46 -0.83 13.34
N ALA A 8 -8.26 -1.26 14.59
CA ALA A 8 -8.88 -2.47 15.10
C ALA A 8 -9.35 -2.22 16.53
N SER A 9 -10.46 -2.86 16.89
CA SER A 9 -10.97 -2.84 18.26
C SER A 9 -11.45 -4.24 18.63
N ASN A 10 -11.18 -4.63 19.86
CA ASN A 10 -11.71 -5.86 20.44
C ASN A 10 -11.93 -5.61 21.93
N HIS A 11 -13.14 -5.86 22.44
CA HIS A 11 -13.59 -5.72 23.83
C HIS A 11 -12.87 -4.59 24.60
N ASP A 12 -11.69 -4.89 25.15
CA ASP A 12 -10.98 -4.02 26.10
C ASP A 12 -9.84 -3.19 25.48
N ARG A 13 -9.52 -3.37 24.19
CA ARG A 13 -8.37 -2.73 23.55
C ARG A 13 -8.66 -2.19 22.16
N ARG A 14 -8.11 -1.00 21.89
CA ARG A 14 -8.09 -0.36 20.58
C ARG A 14 -6.67 -0.35 20.05
N TYR A 15 -6.54 -0.53 18.75
CA TYR A 15 -5.29 -0.48 18.03
C TYR A 15 -5.45 0.49 16.86
N ARG A 16 -4.48 1.37 16.70
CA ARG A 16 -4.39 2.29 15.56
C ARG A 16 -2.95 2.33 15.10
N LYS A 17 -2.73 2.09 13.81
CA LYS A 17 -1.41 2.21 13.20
C LYS A 17 -1.53 2.96 11.89
N GLU A 18 -0.74 4.01 11.78
CA GLU A 18 -0.52 4.72 10.54
C GLU A 18 0.87 4.36 10.03
N LEU A 19 0.99 4.14 8.73
CA LEU A 19 2.27 3.93 8.10
C LEU A 19 2.25 4.48 6.68
N GLU A 20 3.37 5.05 6.27
CA GLU A 20 3.61 5.43 4.88
C GLU A 20 4.03 4.20 4.08
N LEU A 21 3.46 4.05 2.90
CA LEU A 21 3.80 3.05 1.91
C LEU A 21 4.98 3.56 1.08
N PRO A 22 5.92 2.68 0.71
CA PRO A 22 7.13 3.07 -0.01
C PRO A 22 6.88 3.58 -1.43
N THR A 23 5.63 3.53 -1.93
CA THR A 23 5.28 3.92 -3.30
C THR A 23 3.79 4.24 -3.41
N GLU A 24 3.40 4.91 -4.49
CA GLU A 24 1.99 5.13 -4.81
C GLU A 24 1.28 3.81 -5.13
N VAL A 25 0.07 3.67 -4.58
CA VAL A 25 -0.78 2.50 -4.79
C VAL A 25 -2.11 2.87 -5.42
N ASP A 26 -2.71 1.91 -6.10
CA ASP A 26 -4.06 1.98 -6.66
C ASP A 26 -5.07 1.49 -5.61
N ILE A 27 -5.78 2.43 -4.98
CA ILE A 27 -6.67 2.19 -3.84
C ILE A 27 -7.84 1.27 -4.24
N ASP A 28 -8.32 1.38 -5.48
CA ASP A 28 -9.45 0.60 -5.98
C ASP A 28 -9.13 -0.91 -6.08
N THR A 29 -7.83 -1.25 -6.02
CA THR A 29 -7.36 -2.64 -6.09
C THR A 29 -7.13 -3.27 -4.71
N ALA A 30 -7.34 -2.51 -3.63
CA ALA A 30 -7.06 -2.96 -2.27
C ALA A 30 -7.94 -4.16 -1.88
N LYS A 31 -7.31 -5.17 -1.26
CA LYS A 31 -7.97 -6.34 -0.67
C LYS A 31 -7.38 -6.61 0.71
N ALA A 32 -8.22 -7.00 1.65
CA ALA A 32 -7.79 -7.38 3.00
C ALA A 32 -8.38 -8.75 3.38
N VAL A 33 -7.58 -9.57 4.06
CA VAL A 33 -8.00 -10.87 4.59
C VAL A 33 -7.52 -10.97 6.03
N PHE A 34 -8.42 -11.37 6.93
CA PHE A 34 -8.10 -11.66 8.32
C PHE A 34 -8.26 -13.14 8.60
N ARG A 35 -7.18 -13.84 8.94
CA ARG A 35 -7.20 -15.28 9.22
C ARG A 35 -6.31 -15.60 10.42
N ASN A 36 -6.88 -16.30 11.40
CA ASN A 36 -6.17 -16.76 12.60
C ASN A 36 -5.37 -15.65 13.32
N GLY A 37 -5.94 -14.45 13.42
CA GLY A 37 -5.29 -13.32 14.10
C GLY A 37 -4.34 -12.48 13.24
N VAL A 38 -4.15 -12.82 11.95
CA VAL A 38 -3.25 -12.09 11.05
C VAL A 38 -4.07 -11.34 10.00
N LEU A 39 -3.82 -10.02 9.89
CA LEU A 39 -4.36 -9.16 8.84
C LEU A 39 -3.36 -9.09 7.68
N GLU A 40 -3.77 -9.57 6.51
CA GLU A 40 -3.03 -9.44 5.25
C GLU A 40 -3.71 -8.41 4.35
N ILE A 41 -2.96 -7.40 3.90
CA ILE A 41 -3.45 -6.35 3.00
C ILE A 41 -2.65 -6.42 1.70
N LYS A 42 -3.35 -6.54 0.58
CA LYS A 42 -2.78 -6.58 -0.78
C LYS A 42 -3.33 -5.41 -1.59
N ILE A 43 -2.45 -4.56 -2.09
CA ILE A 43 -2.80 -3.40 -2.92
C ILE A 43 -1.84 -3.38 -4.11
N LYS A 44 -2.33 -3.14 -5.32
CA LYS A 44 -1.44 -3.00 -6.47
C LYS A 44 -0.73 -1.65 -6.41
N LYS A 45 0.55 -1.66 -6.78
CA LYS A 45 1.27 -0.42 -7.07
C LYS A 45 0.53 0.30 -8.19
N LYS A 46 0.43 1.63 -8.07
CA LYS A 46 -0.07 2.45 -9.17
C LYS A 46 0.87 2.23 -10.35
N ARG A 47 0.34 2.04 -11.55
CA ARG A 47 1.20 1.96 -12.74
C ARG A 47 1.93 3.29 -12.86
N ALA A 48 3.23 3.29 -12.61
CA ALA A 48 4.07 4.31 -13.20
C ALA A 48 3.89 4.18 -14.72
N GLU A 49 3.60 5.29 -15.40
CA GLU A 49 3.92 5.35 -16.82
C GLU A 49 5.37 4.91 -16.91
N ARG A 50 5.63 3.76 -17.54
CA ARG A 50 7.00 3.33 -17.78
C ARG A 50 7.59 4.44 -18.63
N GLU A 51 8.38 5.32 -18.03
CA GLU A 51 9.25 6.19 -18.81
C GLU A 51 10.05 5.24 -19.70
N ARG A 52 9.75 5.25 -21.00
CA ARG A 52 10.64 4.62 -21.97
C ARG A 52 11.99 5.27 -21.70
N GLY A 53 12.98 4.46 -21.30
CA GLY A 53 14.30 4.98 -20.96
C GLY A 53 14.76 5.97 -22.03
N LYS A 54 15.37 7.07 -21.59
CA LYS A 54 15.91 8.06 -22.52
C LYS A 54 17.18 7.50 -23.15
N ILE A 55 17.31 7.65 -24.47
CA ILE A 55 18.58 7.42 -25.16
C ILE A 55 19.52 8.56 -24.73
N ILE A 56 20.70 8.21 -24.23
CA ILE A 56 21.77 9.17 -23.93
C ILE A 56 22.77 9.07 -25.07
N GLU A 57 22.90 10.13 -25.86
CA GLU A 57 23.95 10.26 -26.88
C GLU A 57 25.27 10.66 -26.20
N ILE A 58 26.39 10.13 -26.70
CA ILE A 58 27.73 10.42 -26.19
C ILE A 58 28.37 11.44 -27.15
N GLU A 59 28.92 12.53 -26.60
CA GLU A 59 29.78 13.50 -27.32
C GLU A 59 31.26 13.11 -27.29
#